data_AF-A0A395IKA5-F1
#
_entry.id   AF-A0A395IKA5-F1
#
_cell.length_a   1.000
_cell.length_b   1.000
_cell.length_c   1.000
_cell.angle_alpha   90.00
_cell.angle_beta   90.00
_cell.angle_gamma   90.00
#
_symmetry.space_group_name_H-M   'P 1'
#
loop_
_entity.id
_entity.type
_entity.pdbx_description
1 polymer ?
#
loop_
_entity_poly.entity_id
_entity_poly.type
_entity_poly.pdbx_seq_one_letter_code
_entity_poly.pdbx_strand_id
1 'polypeptide(L)'
;MATTLGILCTDAPIHAPALQQLLRTAASKSYNCISIEGDTSTNDMVSLFANGAAAPRSAPPITFDATTPPSADFLAFQKILIEFMADLAKLVVRDGEGASKFVTVRIRGAPSYAAGKQIASVIARSVLVKTGMYGRDANPIGLLAALGYAVLGTEYEGKGIVRPEATSVSFVDGGEEVRLVARGRLVDVDGGRVKEFMGKEDVEVLVDLRDEGAGEVGEEAIYWTCDITHDFVTINGDFGN
;
A
#
# COMPACT_ATOMS: atom_id res chain seq x y z
N MET A 1 -18.51 2.27 -1.99
CA MET A 1 -18.27 2.20 -3.44
C MET A 1 -17.65 3.51 -3.94
N ALA A 2 -16.33 3.57 -4.13
CA ALA A 2 -15.71 4.73 -4.78
C ALA A 2 -14.99 4.33 -6.07
N THR A 3 -15.52 4.74 -7.22
CA THR A 3 -14.78 4.69 -8.49
C THR A 3 -13.61 5.68 -8.42
N THR A 4 -12.40 5.21 -8.71
CA THR A 4 -11.21 6.06 -8.75
C THR A 4 -10.97 6.56 -10.17
N LEU A 5 -11.08 7.88 -10.37
CA LEU A 5 -10.72 8.56 -11.60
C LEU A 5 -9.57 9.54 -11.35
N GLY A 6 -8.40 9.27 -11.95
CA GLY A 6 -7.23 10.14 -11.88
C GLY A 6 -6.90 10.75 -13.24
N ILE A 7 -6.74 12.07 -13.31
CA ILE A 7 -6.27 12.77 -14.51
C ILE A 7 -5.04 13.59 -14.12
N LEU A 8 -3.91 13.28 -14.74
CA LEU A 8 -2.62 13.93 -14.51
C LEU A 8 -2.16 14.63 -15.77
N CYS A 9 -1.55 15.80 -15.60
CA CYS A 9 -1.01 16.60 -16.70
C CYS A 9 0.43 17.01 -16.37
N THR A 10 1.30 16.98 -17.37
CA THR A 10 2.67 17.50 -17.29
C THR A 10 3.02 18.26 -18.56
N ASP A 11 3.92 19.22 -18.43
CA ASP A 11 4.53 19.95 -19.53
C ASP A 11 5.90 19.37 -19.93
N ALA A 12 6.38 18.33 -19.27
CA ALA A 12 7.61 17.66 -19.65
C ALA A 12 7.51 17.07 -21.08
N PRO A 13 8.57 17.17 -21.91
CA PRO A 13 8.60 16.54 -23.22
C PRO A 13 8.82 15.03 -23.08
N ILE A 14 7.76 14.22 -23.20
CA ILE A 14 7.83 12.76 -23.01
C ILE A 14 7.23 12.05 -24.22
N HIS A 15 7.95 11.07 -24.76
CA HIS A 15 7.47 10.25 -25.86
C HIS A 15 6.41 9.24 -25.38
N ALA A 16 5.37 8.97 -26.17
CA ALA A 16 4.19 8.21 -25.72
C ALA A 16 4.50 6.81 -25.11
N PRO A 17 5.37 5.97 -25.70
CA PRO A 17 5.84 4.73 -25.06
C PRO A 17 6.45 4.92 -23.66
N ALA A 18 7.24 5.98 -23.47
CA ALA A 18 7.83 6.30 -22.18
C ALA A 18 6.75 6.75 -21.19
N LEU A 19 5.82 7.60 -21.63
CA LEU A 19 4.69 8.06 -20.82
C LEU A 19 3.84 6.89 -20.31
N GLN A 20 3.52 5.94 -21.19
CA GLN A 20 2.75 4.76 -20.86
C GLN A 20 3.50 3.85 -19.87
N GLN A 21 4.82 3.71 -20.04
CA GLN A 21 5.64 2.91 -19.11
C GLN A 21 5.73 3.56 -17.74
N LEU A 22 5.97 4.88 -17.68
CA LEU A 22 5.99 5.67 -16.46
C LEU A 22 4.67 5.54 -15.70
N LEU A 23 3.54 5.71 -16.40
CA LEU A 23 2.21 5.58 -15.82
C LEU A 23 1.96 4.17 -15.26
N ARG A 24 2.32 3.10 -16.00
CA ARG A 24 2.17 1.72 -15.51
C ARG A 24 2.98 1.48 -14.24
N THR A 25 4.24 1.90 -14.22
CA THR A 25 5.09 1.72 -13.04
C THR A 25 4.55 2.53 -11.85
N ALA A 26 4.21 3.79 -12.06
CA ALA A 26 3.69 4.65 -11.00
C ALA A 26 2.36 4.13 -10.44
N ALA A 27 1.39 3.75 -11.29
CA ALA A 27 0.14 3.12 -10.86
C ALA A 27 0.38 1.85 -10.03
N SER A 28 1.35 1.02 -10.41
CA SER A 28 1.68 -0.23 -9.69
C SER A 28 2.19 -0.03 -8.26
N LYS A 29 2.67 1.18 -7.96
CA LYS A 29 3.24 1.64 -6.67
C LYS A 29 2.34 2.67 -5.95
N SER A 30 1.16 2.99 -6.49
CA SER A 30 0.24 4.02 -5.97
C SER A 30 -1.21 3.53 -5.93
N TYR A 31 -2.02 3.85 -6.94
CA TYR A 31 -3.43 3.47 -7.03
C TYR A 31 -3.66 1.95 -6.99
N ASN A 32 -2.72 1.15 -7.50
CA ASN A 32 -2.82 -0.32 -7.37
C ASN A 32 -2.30 -0.82 -6.01
N CYS A 33 -2.05 0.08 -5.06
CA CYS A 33 -1.63 -0.21 -3.70
C CYS A 33 -2.61 0.39 -2.67
N ILE A 34 -3.86 0.65 -3.07
CA ILE A 34 -4.93 1.07 -2.15
C ILE A 34 -6.08 0.08 -2.15
N SER A 35 -6.83 0.03 -1.05
CA SER A 35 -8.11 -0.67 -0.96
C SER A 35 -8.94 -0.07 0.17
N ILE A 36 -10.19 0.30 -0.11
CA ILE A 36 -11.13 0.79 0.92
C ILE A 36 -11.93 -0.40 1.43
N GLU A 37 -12.86 -0.90 0.63
CA GLU A 37 -13.77 -2.01 0.94
C GLU A 37 -13.34 -3.34 0.31
N GLY A 38 -12.46 -3.29 -0.71
CA GLY A 38 -11.98 -4.47 -1.42
C GLY A 38 -12.76 -4.79 -2.70
N ASP A 39 -13.63 -3.90 -3.16
CA ASP A 39 -14.33 -4.05 -4.43
C ASP A 39 -13.69 -3.14 -5.49
N THR A 40 -13.21 -3.74 -6.57
CA THR A 40 -12.65 -2.99 -7.71
C THR A 40 -13.80 -2.47 -8.58
N SER A 41 -13.77 -1.17 -8.91
CA SER A 41 -14.83 -0.58 -9.73
C SER A 41 -14.72 -1.04 -11.19
N THR A 42 -15.86 -1.09 -11.89
CA THR A 42 -15.91 -1.31 -13.34
C THR A 42 -15.38 -0.14 -14.16
N ASN A 43 -15.14 1.00 -13.51
CA ASN A 43 -14.86 2.29 -14.16
C ASN A 43 -13.53 2.92 -13.73
N ASP A 44 -12.71 2.24 -12.93
CA ASP A 44 -11.43 2.79 -12.46
C ASP A 44 -10.54 3.19 -13.64
N MET A 45 -10.01 4.41 -13.61
CA MET A 45 -9.19 4.95 -14.69
C MET A 45 -8.15 5.93 -14.14
N VAL A 46 -6.92 5.82 -14.63
CA VAL A 46 -5.89 6.86 -14.47
C VAL A 46 -5.32 7.23 -15.83
N SER A 47 -5.36 8.51 -16.18
CA SER A 47 -4.84 9.07 -17.43
C SER A 47 -3.72 10.08 -17.16
N LEU A 48 -2.70 10.08 -18.01
CA LEU A 48 -1.57 11.01 -17.94
C LEU A 48 -1.36 11.66 -19.31
N PHE A 49 -1.34 13.00 -19.33
CA PHE A 49 -1.14 13.81 -20.52
C PHE A 49 0.17 14.59 -20.42
N ALA A 50 0.98 14.58 -21.49
CA ALA A 50 2.25 15.31 -21.56
C ALA A 50 2.26 16.22 -22.80
N ASN A 51 2.37 17.55 -22.62
CA ASN A 51 2.27 18.51 -23.73
C ASN A 51 3.63 19.06 -24.22
N GLY A 52 4.72 18.80 -23.49
CA GLY A 52 6.08 19.19 -23.88
C GLY A 52 6.43 20.68 -23.78
N ALA A 53 5.59 21.52 -23.14
CA ALA A 53 5.80 22.95 -23.06
C ALA A 53 6.98 23.38 -22.15
N ALA A 54 7.52 22.49 -21.31
CA ALA A 54 8.63 22.79 -20.40
C ALA A 54 9.98 22.95 -21.09
N ALA A 55 10.10 22.52 -22.36
CA ALA A 55 11.35 22.58 -23.12
C ALA A 55 11.13 23.10 -24.55
N PRO A 56 12.16 23.68 -25.19
CA PRO A 56 12.10 24.01 -26.61
C PRO A 56 11.80 22.78 -27.46
N ARG A 57 11.13 22.94 -28.61
CA ARG A 57 10.81 21.82 -29.53
C ARG A 57 12.03 21.03 -30.03
N SER A 58 13.22 21.62 -29.97
CA SER A 58 14.49 20.98 -30.35
C SER A 58 15.07 20.09 -29.24
N ALA A 59 14.58 20.19 -28.00
CA ALA A 59 15.03 19.34 -26.92
C ALA A 59 14.55 17.90 -27.15
N PRO A 60 15.41 16.89 -26.99
CA PRO A 60 14.99 15.50 -27.11
C PRO A 60 13.99 15.16 -25.99
N PRO A 61 12.89 14.43 -26.30
CA PRO A 61 11.96 14.01 -25.27
C PRO A 61 12.54 12.89 -24.40
N ILE A 62 11.97 12.70 -23.22
CA ILE A 62 12.18 11.49 -22.41
C ILE A 62 11.65 10.29 -23.21
N THR A 63 12.49 9.29 -23.43
CA THR A 63 12.19 8.06 -24.17
C THR A 63 12.33 6.82 -23.28
N PHE A 64 11.84 5.69 -23.78
CA PHE A 64 11.95 4.39 -23.13
C PHE A 64 12.19 3.32 -24.19
N ASP A 65 13.21 2.50 -23.97
CA ASP A 65 13.53 1.31 -24.77
C ASP A 65 13.85 0.18 -23.80
N ALA A 66 13.10 -0.92 -23.90
CA ALA A 66 13.26 -2.07 -23.01
C ALA A 66 14.60 -2.80 -23.18
N THR A 67 15.35 -2.52 -24.25
CA THR A 67 16.64 -3.14 -24.56
C THR A 67 17.83 -2.34 -24.04
N THR A 68 17.61 -1.13 -23.52
CA THR A 68 18.68 -0.25 -23.03
C THR A 68 18.38 0.25 -21.61
N PRO A 69 19.42 0.62 -20.83
CA PRO A 69 19.21 1.25 -19.53
C PRO A 69 18.41 2.56 -19.65
N PRO A 70 17.44 2.82 -18.75
CA PRO A 70 16.69 4.08 -18.76
C PRO A 70 17.60 5.30 -18.57
N SER A 71 17.24 6.42 -19.19
CA SER A 71 17.95 7.68 -18.99
C SER A 71 17.78 8.24 -17.58
N ALA A 72 18.68 9.12 -17.15
CA ALA A 72 18.58 9.80 -15.86
C ALA A 72 17.25 10.59 -15.73
N ASP A 73 16.84 11.26 -16.80
CA ASP A 73 15.58 12.03 -16.82
C ASP A 73 14.35 11.11 -16.69
N PHE A 74 14.37 9.94 -17.32
CA PHE A 74 13.30 8.94 -17.17
C PHE A 74 13.18 8.48 -15.72
N LEU A 75 14.31 8.15 -15.08
CA LEU A 75 14.32 7.70 -13.68
C LEU A 75 13.90 8.82 -12.71
N ALA A 76 14.35 10.05 -12.95
CA ALA A 76 13.97 11.21 -12.15
C ALA A 76 12.45 11.48 -12.25
N PHE A 77 11.90 11.50 -13.46
CA PHE A 77 10.46 11.68 -13.66
C PHE A 77 9.66 10.52 -13.07
N GLN A 78 10.12 9.27 -13.23
CA GLN A 78 9.49 8.09 -12.64
C GLN A 78 9.35 8.21 -11.13
N LYS A 79 10.42 8.62 -10.44
CA LYS A 79 10.42 8.82 -8.99
C LYS A 79 9.36 9.85 -8.58
N ILE A 80 9.37 11.03 -9.20
CA ILE A 80 8.42 12.11 -8.91
C ILE A 80 6.98 11.65 -9.17
N LEU A 81 6.74 10.96 -10.29
CA LEU A 81 5.41 10.47 -10.64
C LEU A 81 4.91 9.41 -9.65
N ILE A 82 5.78 8.51 -9.19
CA ILE A 82 5.45 7.52 -8.14
C ILE A 82 5.06 8.23 -6.85
N GLU A 83 5.87 9.18 -6.37
CA GLU A 83 5.62 9.93 -5.13
C GLU A 83 4.31 10.72 -5.23
N PHE A 84 4.12 11.47 -6.31
CA PHE A 84 2.92 12.27 -6.54
C PHE A 84 1.65 11.41 -6.64
N MET A 85 1.68 10.33 -7.43
CA MET A 85 0.52 9.44 -7.54
C MET A 85 0.25 8.69 -6.23
N ALA A 86 1.28 8.35 -5.46
CA ALA A 86 1.10 7.75 -4.13
C ALA A 86 0.39 8.72 -3.20
N ASP A 87 0.76 10.00 -3.20
CA ASP A 87 0.07 11.01 -2.37
C ASP A 87 -1.39 11.18 -2.77
N LEU A 88 -1.71 11.21 -4.07
CA LEU A 88 -3.10 11.22 -4.54
C LEU A 88 -3.86 9.96 -4.11
N ALA A 89 -3.25 8.78 -4.23
CA ALA A 89 -3.87 7.52 -3.82
C ALA A 89 -4.15 7.48 -2.31
N LYS A 90 -3.27 8.05 -1.48
CA LYS A 90 -3.52 8.17 -0.03
C LYS A 90 -4.70 9.10 0.28
N LEU A 91 -4.89 10.18 -0.49
CA LEU A 91 -6.07 11.04 -0.33
C LEU A 91 -7.36 10.29 -0.60
N VAL A 92 -7.40 9.42 -1.63
CA VAL A 92 -8.54 8.53 -1.88
C VAL A 92 -8.81 7.62 -0.68
N VAL A 93 -7.76 7.11 -0.03
CA VAL A 93 -7.93 6.27 1.17
C VAL A 93 -8.47 7.04 2.37
N ARG A 94 -7.98 8.26 2.58
CA ARG A 94 -8.45 9.13 3.66
C ARG A 94 -9.90 9.55 3.49
N ASP A 95 -10.34 9.72 2.25
CA ASP A 95 -11.73 10.03 1.90
C ASP A 95 -12.59 8.77 1.69
N GLY A 96 -12.13 7.62 2.22
CA GLY A 96 -12.93 6.40 2.23
C GLY A 96 -14.25 6.60 2.95
N GLU A 97 -15.32 5.99 2.47
CA GLU A 97 -16.67 6.14 3.02
C GLU A 97 -16.71 5.80 4.52
N GLY A 98 -16.96 6.81 5.35
CA GLY A 98 -17.00 6.65 6.81
C GLY A 98 -15.66 6.31 7.45
N ALA A 99 -14.53 6.47 6.75
CA ALA A 99 -13.20 6.21 7.29
C ALA A 99 -12.89 7.13 8.48
N SER A 100 -12.31 6.57 9.54
CA SER A 100 -11.83 7.33 10.71
C SER A 100 -10.32 7.19 10.92
N LYS A 101 -9.68 6.26 10.20
CA LYS A 101 -8.24 6.00 10.25
C LYS A 101 -7.65 5.80 8.87
N PHE A 102 -6.40 6.22 8.73
CA PHE A 102 -5.54 5.89 7.61
C PHE A 102 -4.52 4.83 8.04
N VAL A 103 -4.49 3.71 7.34
CA VAL A 103 -3.68 2.54 7.68
C VAL A 103 -2.68 2.26 6.59
N THR A 104 -1.39 2.28 6.93
CA THR A 104 -0.30 1.80 6.08
C THR A 104 0.02 0.36 6.46
N VAL A 105 -0.02 -0.57 5.50
CA VAL A 105 0.45 -1.94 5.68
C VAL A 105 1.78 -2.10 4.97
N ARG A 106 2.84 -2.29 5.73
CA ARG A 106 4.21 -2.45 5.23
C ARG A 106 4.69 -3.88 5.45
N ILE A 107 5.18 -4.50 4.38
CA ILE A 107 5.78 -5.83 4.42
C ILE A 107 7.26 -5.70 4.10
N ARG A 108 8.12 -6.14 5.02
CA ARG A 108 9.59 -6.15 4.86
C ARG A 108 10.12 -7.57 4.72
N GLY A 109 11.14 -7.72 3.89
CA GLY A 109 11.84 -8.99 3.70
C GLY A 109 11.10 -10.00 2.82
N ALA A 110 10.20 -9.52 1.97
CA ALA A 110 9.56 -10.39 1.00
C ALA A 110 10.59 -10.85 -0.06
N PRO A 111 10.47 -12.06 -0.63
CA PRO A 111 11.39 -12.53 -1.68
C PRO A 111 11.25 -11.75 -2.99
N SER A 112 10.15 -11.03 -3.18
CA SER A 112 9.93 -10.10 -4.27
C SER A 112 8.93 -9.02 -3.86
N TYR A 113 8.96 -7.87 -4.53
CA TYR A 113 7.95 -6.83 -4.35
C TYR A 113 6.53 -7.36 -4.58
N ALA A 114 6.33 -8.25 -5.56
CA ALA A 114 5.03 -8.83 -5.88
C ALA A 114 4.52 -9.72 -4.74
N ALA A 115 5.38 -10.54 -4.13
CA ALA A 115 5.03 -11.35 -2.97
C ALA A 115 4.67 -10.48 -1.76
N GLY A 116 5.47 -9.44 -1.48
CA GLY A 116 5.19 -8.50 -0.39
C GLY A 116 3.88 -7.75 -0.61
N LYS A 117 3.64 -7.28 -1.83
CA LYS A 117 2.41 -6.58 -2.20
C LYS A 117 1.18 -7.47 -2.07
N GLN A 118 1.28 -8.75 -2.44
CA GLN A 118 0.22 -9.73 -2.24
C GLN A 118 -0.16 -9.84 -0.76
N ILE A 119 0.83 -10.01 0.12
CA ILE A 119 0.60 -10.12 1.57
C ILE A 119 -0.01 -8.82 2.12
N ALA A 120 0.54 -7.67 1.74
CA ALA A 120 0.07 -6.36 2.17
C ALA A 120 -1.40 -6.12 1.77
N SER A 121 -1.76 -6.47 0.54
CA SER A 121 -3.12 -6.36 0.00
C SER A 121 -4.11 -7.23 0.79
N VAL A 122 -3.74 -8.46 1.12
CA VAL A 122 -4.62 -9.37 1.88
C VAL A 122 -4.89 -8.84 3.29
N ILE A 123 -3.86 -8.35 3.98
CA ILE A 123 -4.01 -7.72 5.30
C ILE A 123 -4.88 -6.46 5.20
N ALA A 124 -4.63 -5.61 4.20
CA ALA A 124 -5.37 -4.38 3.97
C ALA A 124 -6.88 -4.63 3.72
N ARG A 125 -7.25 -5.79 3.18
CA ARG A 125 -8.65 -6.18 2.92
C ARG A 125 -9.32 -6.96 4.06
N SER A 126 -8.59 -7.29 5.12
CA SER A 126 -9.14 -8.12 6.19
C SER A 126 -10.15 -7.34 7.03
N VAL A 127 -11.40 -7.79 7.03
CA VAL A 127 -12.48 -7.19 7.84
C VAL A 127 -12.10 -7.16 9.32
N LEU A 128 -11.51 -8.24 9.86
CA LEU A 128 -11.09 -8.30 11.27
C LEU A 128 -9.99 -7.30 11.61
N VAL A 129 -9.07 -7.04 10.68
CA VAL A 129 -8.03 -6.03 10.86
C VAL A 129 -8.68 -4.64 10.84
N LYS A 130 -9.49 -4.36 9.81
CA LYS A 130 -10.12 -3.05 9.62
C LYS A 130 -11.11 -2.68 10.75
N THR A 131 -11.88 -3.64 11.27
CA THR A 131 -12.77 -3.39 12.42
C THR A 131 -11.98 -3.28 13.73
N GLY A 132 -10.87 -3.99 13.88
CA GLY A 132 -9.93 -3.81 14.99
C GLY A 132 -9.35 -2.39 15.01
N MET A 133 -8.95 -1.88 13.83
CA MET A 133 -8.49 -0.49 13.66
C MET A 133 -9.55 0.50 14.14
N TYR A 134 -10.79 0.39 13.67
CA TYR A 134 -11.90 1.24 14.13
C TYR A 134 -12.12 1.15 15.65
N GLY A 135 -12.20 -0.09 16.17
CA GLY A 135 -12.42 -0.38 17.58
C GLY A 135 -11.25 -0.01 18.51
N ARG A 136 -10.14 0.49 17.95
CA ARG A 136 -8.89 0.77 18.65
C ARG A 136 -8.33 -0.45 19.39
N ASP A 137 -8.54 -1.63 18.80
CA ASP A 137 -8.03 -2.91 19.26
C ASP A 137 -6.90 -3.36 18.32
N ALA A 138 -5.72 -3.60 18.89
CA ALA A 138 -4.57 -4.06 18.14
C ALA A 138 -4.79 -5.41 17.44
N ASN A 139 -5.69 -6.25 17.99
CA ASN A 139 -6.09 -7.55 17.45
C ASN A 139 -4.97 -8.30 16.70
N PRO A 140 -3.85 -8.66 17.37
CA PRO A 140 -2.74 -9.34 16.72
C PRO A 140 -3.13 -10.70 16.13
N ILE A 141 -4.16 -11.34 16.69
CA ILE A 141 -4.68 -12.62 16.18
C ILE A 141 -5.32 -12.42 14.79
N GLY A 142 -6.09 -11.35 14.59
CA GLY A 142 -6.67 -11.01 13.29
C GLY A 142 -5.60 -10.73 12.22
N LEU A 143 -4.52 -10.04 12.60
CA LEU A 143 -3.36 -9.81 11.73
C LEU A 143 -2.64 -11.12 11.37
N LEU A 144 -2.40 -12.00 12.35
CA LEU A 144 -1.79 -13.30 12.12
C LEU A 144 -2.67 -14.22 11.27
N ALA A 145 -4.00 -14.18 11.45
CA ALA A 145 -4.92 -14.90 10.60
C ALA A 145 -4.81 -14.42 9.16
N ALA A 146 -4.86 -13.10 8.93
CA ALA A 146 -4.70 -12.50 7.60
C ALA A 146 -3.38 -12.87 6.93
N LEU A 147 -2.29 -12.84 7.70
CA LEU A 147 -0.99 -13.27 7.25
C LEU A 147 -0.96 -14.77 6.89
N GLY A 148 -1.61 -15.62 7.69
CA GLY A 148 -1.65 -17.07 7.48
C GLY A 148 -2.34 -17.48 6.17
N TYR A 149 -3.41 -16.77 5.78
CA TYR A 149 -4.09 -17.04 4.51
C TYR A 149 -3.59 -16.16 3.34
N ALA A 150 -2.62 -15.28 3.55
CA ALA A 150 -2.19 -14.25 2.59
C ALA A 150 -1.72 -14.80 1.22
N VAL A 151 -1.18 -16.02 1.22
CA VAL A 151 -0.59 -16.64 0.03
C VAL A 151 -1.36 -17.88 -0.45
N LEU A 152 -2.45 -18.28 0.21
CA LEU A 152 -3.23 -19.46 -0.19
C LEU A 152 -3.88 -19.24 -1.56
N GLY A 153 -3.81 -20.25 -2.44
CA GLY A 153 -4.36 -20.19 -3.79
C GLY A 153 -3.60 -19.28 -4.75
N THR A 154 -2.40 -18.83 -4.38
CA THR A 154 -1.54 -17.99 -5.23
C THR A 154 -0.31 -18.75 -5.69
N GLU A 155 0.45 -18.19 -6.64
CA GLU A 155 1.76 -18.73 -7.02
C GLU A 155 2.78 -18.77 -5.86
N TYR A 156 2.47 -18.14 -4.72
CA TYR A 156 3.33 -18.06 -3.54
C TYR A 156 3.04 -19.14 -2.49
N GLU A 157 1.97 -19.92 -2.67
CA GLU A 157 1.59 -20.99 -1.75
C GLU A 157 2.70 -22.05 -1.63
N GLY A 158 2.95 -22.52 -0.41
CA GLY A 158 3.97 -23.56 -0.14
C GLY A 158 5.42 -23.11 -0.30
N LYS A 159 5.71 -21.85 -0.66
CA LYS A 159 7.08 -21.34 -0.85
C LYS A 159 7.79 -20.90 0.44
N GLY A 160 7.18 -21.08 1.61
CA GLY A 160 7.79 -20.72 2.90
C GLY A 160 8.08 -19.22 3.05
N ILE A 161 7.26 -18.37 2.41
CA ILE A 161 7.41 -16.90 2.48
C ILE A 161 7.07 -16.39 3.88
N VAL A 162 5.95 -16.84 4.41
CA VAL A 162 5.52 -16.55 5.78
C VAL A 162 5.99 -17.70 6.66
N ARG A 163 7.02 -17.45 7.47
CA ARG A 163 7.54 -18.40 8.47
C ARG A 163 7.22 -17.88 9.86
N PRO A 164 6.38 -18.56 10.67
CA PRO A 164 6.02 -18.09 12.00
C PRO A 164 7.23 -17.73 12.85
N GLU A 165 8.27 -18.57 12.86
CA GLU A 165 9.50 -18.39 13.63
C GLU A 165 10.36 -17.19 13.21
N ALA A 166 10.14 -16.65 12.01
CA ALA A 166 10.83 -15.46 11.50
C ALA A 166 9.93 -14.21 11.53
N THR A 167 8.61 -14.38 11.58
CA THR A 167 7.70 -13.26 11.34
C THR A 167 7.40 -12.47 12.61
N SER A 168 7.55 -11.15 12.51
CA SER A 168 7.18 -10.19 13.56
C SER A 168 6.16 -9.19 13.04
N VAL A 169 5.31 -8.70 13.95
CA VAL A 169 4.25 -7.74 13.64
C VAL A 169 4.30 -6.61 14.66
N SER A 170 4.37 -5.38 14.17
CA SER A 170 4.47 -4.18 14.98
C SER A 170 3.53 -3.09 14.47
N PHE A 171 3.15 -2.18 15.37
CA PHE A 171 2.65 -0.88 14.98
C PHE A 171 3.77 0.16 15.03
N VAL A 172 3.83 1.04 14.03
CA VAL A 172 4.91 2.02 13.85
C VAL A 172 4.38 3.43 13.61
N ASP A 173 4.84 4.41 14.37
CA ASP A 173 4.50 5.82 14.16
C ASP A 173 5.67 6.72 14.56
N GLY A 174 6.06 7.64 13.68
CA GLY A 174 7.08 8.64 13.99
C GLY A 174 8.45 8.10 14.45
N GLY A 175 8.74 6.82 14.18
CA GLY A 175 9.94 6.12 14.67
C GLY A 175 9.76 5.34 15.99
N GLU A 176 8.60 5.44 16.63
CA GLU A 176 8.21 4.56 17.74
C GLU A 176 7.64 3.25 17.21
N GLU A 177 8.02 2.14 17.84
CA GLU A 177 7.54 0.79 17.50
C GLU A 177 6.88 0.14 18.72
N VAL A 178 5.67 -0.38 18.51
CA VAL A 178 4.95 -1.23 19.46
C VAL A 178 4.85 -2.63 18.85
N ARG A 179 5.74 -3.53 19.27
CA ARG A 179 5.79 -4.90 18.75
C ARG A 179 4.76 -5.79 19.42
N LEU A 180 3.82 -6.31 18.64
CA LEU A 180 2.74 -7.18 19.10
C LEU A 180 3.11 -8.66 18.99
N VAL A 181 3.86 -9.01 17.94
CA VAL A 181 4.33 -10.36 17.68
C VAL A 181 5.82 -10.30 17.42
N ALA A 182 6.59 -11.14 18.12
CA ALA A 182 8.01 -11.35 17.89
C ALA A 182 8.23 -12.81 17.52
N ARG A 183 8.67 -13.08 16.28
CA ARG A 183 8.99 -14.44 15.80
C ARG A 183 7.86 -15.45 16.08
N GLY A 184 6.65 -15.06 15.70
CA GLY A 184 5.45 -15.89 15.82
C GLY A 184 4.92 -16.03 17.24
N ARG A 185 5.49 -15.32 18.22
CA ARG A 185 5.04 -15.32 19.61
C ARG A 185 4.44 -13.96 19.97
N LEU A 186 3.28 -13.98 20.64
CA LEU A 186 2.71 -12.76 21.21
C LEU A 186 3.67 -12.18 22.24
N VAL A 187 3.86 -10.87 22.17
CA VAL A 187 4.65 -10.11 23.13
C VAL A 187 3.70 -9.51 24.16
N ASP A 188 4.12 -9.49 25.42
CA ASP A 188 3.40 -8.73 26.44
C ASP A 188 3.68 -7.24 26.24
N VAL A 189 2.64 -6.50 25.86
CA VAL A 189 2.73 -5.09 25.52
C VAL A 189 1.89 -4.30 26.51
N ASP A 190 2.42 -3.17 26.98
CA ASP A 190 1.64 -2.25 27.80
C ASP A 190 0.37 -1.81 27.05
N GLY A 191 -0.79 -2.20 27.59
CA GLY A 191 -2.09 -1.86 27.04
C GLY A 191 -2.34 -0.35 26.99
N GLY A 192 -1.68 0.45 27.83
CA GLY A 192 -1.69 1.90 27.75
C GLY A 192 -1.08 2.41 26.43
N ARG A 193 0.12 1.93 26.11
CA ARG A 193 0.82 2.26 24.85
C ARG A 193 0.05 1.80 23.62
N VAL A 194 -0.54 0.60 23.66
CA VAL A 194 -1.38 0.11 22.56
C VAL A 194 -2.58 1.04 22.33
N LYS A 195 -3.28 1.43 23.39
CA LYS A 195 -4.44 2.35 23.29
C LYS A 195 -4.05 3.73 22.78
N GLU A 196 -2.92 4.26 23.22
CA GLU A 196 -2.39 5.53 22.73
C GLU A 196 -2.12 5.45 21.22
N PHE A 197 -1.42 4.39 20.80
CA PHE A 197 -1.10 4.15 19.40
C PHE A 197 -2.37 4.03 18.55
N MET A 198 -3.31 3.18 18.99
CA MET A 198 -4.59 2.96 18.31
C MET A 198 -5.54 4.17 18.42
N GLY A 199 -5.22 5.16 19.23
CA GLY A 199 -5.95 6.43 19.30
C GLY A 199 -5.67 7.36 18.13
N LYS A 200 -4.54 7.18 17.42
CA LYS A 200 -4.09 8.02 16.32
C LYS A 200 -4.90 7.78 15.04
N GLU A 201 -5.02 8.80 14.20
CA GLU A 201 -5.65 8.69 12.88
C GLU A 201 -4.78 7.86 11.93
N ASP A 202 -3.48 8.12 11.95
CA ASP A 202 -2.49 7.42 11.13
C ASP A 202 -1.89 6.24 11.90
N VAL A 203 -1.96 5.06 11.29
CA VAL A 203 -1.46 3.80 11.87
C VAL A 203 -0.65 3.07 10.81
N GLU A 204 0.60 2.72 11.11
CA GLU A 204 1.37 1.78 10.28
C GLU A 204 1.41 0.40 10.93
N VAL A 205 0.98 -0.62 10.18
CA VAL A 205 1.20 -2.03 10.48
C VAL A 205 2.45 -2.48 9.74
N LEU A 206 3.50 -2.80 10.48
CA LEU A 206 4.73 -3.38 9.96
C LEU A 206 4.72 -4.88 10.18
N VAL A 207 4.79 -5.65 9.09
CA VAL A 207 5.09 -7.09 9.12
C VAL A 207 6.51 -7.29 8.60
N ASP A 208 7.37 -7.83 9.46
CA ASP A 208 8.74 -8.18 9.11
C ASP A 208 8.85 -9.70 8.95
N LEU A 209 9.18 -10.16 7.73
CA LEU A 209 9.31 -11.58 7.38
C LEU A 209 10.74 -12.13 7.57
N ARG A 210 11.66 -11.30 8.09
CA ARG A 210 13.08 -11.62 8.24
C ARG A 210 13.38 -12.12 9.64
N ASP A 211 14.43 -12.94 9.74
CA ASP A 211 15.00 -13.28 11.04
C ASP A 211 15.75 -12.08 11.66
N GLU A 212 15.68 -11.94 12.98
CA GLU A 212 16.44 -10.89 13.70
C GLU A 212 17.94 -10.99 13.38
N GLY A 213 18.51 -9.90 12.87
CA GLY A 213 19.93 -9.83 12.49
C GLY A 213 20.23 -10.18 11.02
N ALA A 214 19.22 -10.57 10.22
CA ALA A 214 19.40 -10.84 8.79
C ALA A 214 19.72 -9.60 7.93
N GLY A 215 19.64 -8.38 8.49
CA GLY A 215 19.91 -7.14 7.77
C GLY A 215 18.84 -6.78 6.74
N GLU A 216 19.18 -5.94 5.77
CA GLU A 216 18.31 -5.52 4.65
C GLU A 216 18.24 -6.60 3.56
N VAL A 217 17.81 -7.81 3.91
CA VAL A 217 17.60 -8.89 2.95
C VAL A 217 16.13 -8.94 2.54
N GLY A 218 15.87 -8.81 1.24
CA GLY A 218 14.54 -8.90 0.64
C GLY A 218 13.95 -7.54 0.22
N GLU A 219 12.79 -7.61 -0.43
CA GLU A 219 12.05 -6.45 -0.95
C GLU A 219 11.06 -5.92 0.09
N GLU A 220 10.72 -4.63 -0.04
CA GLU A 220 9.67 -3.98 0.75
C GLU A 220 8.48 -3.63 -0.13
N ALA A 221 7.27 -3.90 0.37
CA ALA A 221 6.02 -3.50 -0.28
C ALA A 221 5.09 -2.78 0.70
N ILE A 222 4.33 -1.82 0.16
CA ILE A 222 3.40 -1.00 0.93
C ILE A 222 2.02 -1.09 0.27
N TYR A 223 1.00 -1.13 1.11
CA TYR A 223 -0.41 -1.00 0.74
C TYR A 223 -1.08 -0.03 1.72
N TRP A 224 -2.07 0.73 1.26
CA TRP A 224 -2.83 1.65 2.09
C TRP A 224 -4.29 1.26 2.14
N THR A 225 -4.89 1.41 3.31
CA THR A 225 -6.31 1.16 3.55
C THR A 225 -6.82 2.05 4.67
N CYS A 226 -8.11 1.98 4.95
CA CYS A 226 -8.74 2.61 6.09
C CYS A 226 -9.31 1.55 7.05
N ASP A 227 -10.03 1.97 8.08
CA ASP A 227 -10.85 1.10 8.91
C ASP A 227 -12.24 0.81 8.29
N ILE A 228 -13.04 -0.06 8.92
CA ILE A 228 -14.47 -0.24 8.62
C ILE A 228 -15.26 0.22 9.84
N THR A 229 -16.10 1.22 9.64
CA THR A 229 -16.85 1.90 10.71
C THR A 229 -18.35 1.59 10.62
N HIS A 230 -19.11 2.05 11.61
CA HIS A 230 -20.57 2.03 11.51
C HIS A 230 -21.07 2.92 10.37
N ASP A 231 -20.47 4.09 10.15
CA ASP A 231 -20.85 5.01 9.07
C ASP A 231 -20.64 4.38 7.70
N PHE A 232 -19.58 3.59 7.50
CA PHE A 232 -19.40 2.81 6.27
C PHE A 232 -20.62 1.91 6.00
N VAL A 233 -21.13 1.22 7.03
CA VAL A 233 -22.31 0.35 6.92
C VAL A 233 -23.57 1.16 6.67
N THR A 234 -23.75 2.30 7.35
CA THR A 234 -24.91 3.19 7.14
C THR A 234 -24.94 3.75 5.72
N ILE A 235 -23.83 4.34 5.26
CA ILE A 235 -23.70 4.87 3.89
C ILE A 235 -24.03 3.79 2.86
N ASN A 236 -23.46 2.59 3.03
CA ASN A 236 -23.62 1.52 2.05
C ASN A 236 -24.94 0.74 2.18
N GLY A 237 -25.60 0.79 3.35
CA GLY A 237 -26.88 0.14 3.61
C GLY A 237 -28.09 0.98 3.17
N ASP A 238 -27.95 2.30 3.15
CA ASP A 238 -29.05 3.24 2.90
C ASP A 238 -29.06 3.82 1.48
N PHE A 239 -28.23 3.33 0.54
CA PHE A 239 -28.14 3.82 -0.86
C PHE A 239 -29.46 3.85 -1.65
N GLY A 240 -30.52 3.22 -1.15
CA GLY A 240 -31.83 3.09 -1.80
C GLY A 240 -32.97 3.88 -1.15
N ASN A 241 -32.72 4.72 -0.15
CA ASN A 241 -33.73 5.63 0.45
C ASN A 241 -33.41 7.10 0.19
#